data_AF-A0A1S3QL92-F1
#
_entry.id   AF-A0A1S3QL92-F1
#
_cell.length_a   1.000
_cell.length_b   1.000
_cell.length_c   1.000
_cell.angle_alpha   90.00
_cell.angle_beta   90.00
_cell.angle_gamma   90.00
#
_symmetry.space_group_name_H-M   'P 1'
#
loop_
_entity.id
_entity.type
_entity.pdbx_description
1 polymer ?
#
loop_
_entity_poly.entity_id
_entity_poly.type
_entity_poly.pdbx_seq_one_letter_code
_entity_poly.pdbx_strand_id
1 'polypeptide(L)'
;MWLAEVTEMRPQELAGVSEAYEDAANCLWLLSNAKPCANCKSPIQKNEGCNHMQCAKCKYDFCWICLEEWKKHSSSTGGYYRCTRYEVINQVEEQNKDMTVEAEKKHKGFQELDRFMHYYTRFKNHEHSYQLEQRLLKTAKDKMEQLSRALSGRDGGPPDTTFIEDAVLELLKTRSILKCSYPYGFFLEIKSTKKEIFELMQTDLEMVTEDLAQKVNRPYLRTPRHKIIRAACLVQQKRQEFLASVARGVAPSDSPEAPRRSFGGGTWDWEYLGFASPEEYAEFQYRRRHRDRQQRRQRGDIPHLDDPSDSTLADTQEMGGGLTD
;
A
#
# COMPACT_ATOMS: atom_id res chain seq x y z
N MET A 1 17.75 14.91 -11.59
CA MET A 1 17.36 13.49 -11.50
C MET A 1 15.89 13.32 -11.88
N TRP A 2 14.89 13.74 -11.08
CA TRP A 2 13.45 13.55 -11.44
C TRP A 2 13.03 14.08 -12.83
N LEU A 3 13.41 15.31 -13.20
CA LEU A 3 13.03 15.87 -14.51
C LEU A 3 13.67 15.13 -15.70
N ALA A 4 14.84 14.53 -15.49
CA ALA A 4 15.48 13.68 -16.49
C ALA A 4 14.68 12.39 -16.66
N GLU A 5 14.28 11.74 -15.55
CA GLU A 5 13.40 10.57 -15.54
C GLU A 5 12.08 10.81 -16.29
N VAL A 6 11.46 11.98 -16.07
CA VAL A 6 10.23 12.38 -16.77
C VAL A 6 10.43 12.52 -18.28
N THR A 7 11.60 13.01 -18.69
CA THR A 7 11.95 13.18 -20.11
C THR A 7 12.25 11.85 -20.78
N GLU A 8 12.88 10.92 -20.05
CA GLU A 8 13.21 9.58 -20.53
C GLU A 8 11.97 8.69 -20.66
N MET A 9 11.14 8.64 -19.61
CA MET A 9 9.99 7.75 -19.53
C MET A 9 8.78 8.22 -20.34
N ARG A 10 8.75 9.49 -20.77
CA ARG A 10 7.68 10.11 -21.60
C ARG A 10 6.26 9.69 -21.22
N PRO A 11 5.80 9.96 -19.99
CA PRO A 11 4.53 9.47 -19.48
C PRO A 11 3.27 9.93 -20.25
N GLN A 12 3.38 10.96 -21.09
CA GLN A 12 2.28 11.44 -21.93
C GLN A 12 2.01 10.54 -23.15
N GLU A 13 2.98 9.69 -23.52
CA GLU A 13 2.91 8.77 -24.66
C GLU A 13 2.55 7.34 -24.23
N LEU A 14 2.48 7.09 -22.91
CA LEU A 14 2.22 5.79 -22.31
C LEU A 14 0.72 5.50 -22.20
N ALA A 15 0.13 4.91 -23.24
CA ALA A 15 -1.20 4.28 -23.18
C ALA A 15 -1.06 2.74 -23.17
N GLY A 16 -1.89 2.04 -22.39
CA GLY A 16 -1.96 0.56 -22.42
C GLY A 16 -0.92 -0.20 -21.58
N VAL A 17 -0.18 0.49 -20.69
CA VAL A 17 0.90 -0.13 -19.88
C VAL A 17 0.41 -1.29 -18.99
N SER A 18 -0.82 -1.23 -18.48
CA SER A 18 -1.40 -2.29 -17.63
C SER A 18 -1.60 -3.60 -18.38
N GLU A 19 -2.12 -3.54 -19.61
CA GLU A 19 -2.35 -4.72 -20.46
C GLU A 19 -1.01 -5.33 -20.89
N ALA A 20 -0.03 -4.49 -21.24
CA ALA A 20 1.31 -4.91 -21.59
C ALA A 20 2.08 -5.55 -20.40
N TYR A 21 1.82 -5.11 -19.17
CA TYR A 21 2.37 -5.72 -17.96
C TYR A 21 1.78 -7.11 -17.69
N GLU A 22 0.46 -7.25 -17.78
CA GLU A 22 -0.23 -8.53 -17.62
C GLU A 22 0.24 -9.55 -18.66
N ASP A 23 0.38 -9.13 -19.92
CA ASP A 23 0.94 -9.95 -20.99
C ASP A 23 2.39 -10.38 -20.70
N ALA A 24 3.24 -9.45 -20.22
CA ALA A 24 4.62 -9.78 -19.87
C ALA A 24 4.70 -10.78 -18.70
N ALA A 25 3.84 -10.63 -17.69
CA ALA A 25 3.74 -11.57 -16.57
C ALA A 25 3.26 -12.95 -17.01
N ASN A 26 2.25 -12.99 -17.88
CA ASN A 26 1.72 -14.23 -18.47
C ASN A 26 2.79 -14.94 -19.33
N CYS A 27 3.53 -14.20 -20.14
CA CYS A 27 4.66 -14.73 -20.92
C CYS A 27 5.75 -15.35 -20.03
N LEU A 28 6.15 -14.65 -18.96
CA LEU A 28 7.16 -15.15 -18.02
C LEU A 28 6.68 -16.44 -17.33
N TRP A 29 5.41 -16.48 -16.91
CA TRP A 29 4.83 -17.68 -16.32
C TRP A 29 4.83 -18.85 -17.30
N LEU A 30 4.45 -18.63 -18.56
CA LEU A 30 4.44 -19.65 -19.61
C LEU A 30 5.85 -20.21 -19.87
N LEU A 31 6.88 -19.36 -19.96
CA LEU A 31 8.26 -19.79 -20.18
C LEU A 31 8.83 -20.59 -19.00
N SER A 32 8.38 -20.27 -17.78
CA SER A 32 8.83 -20.95 -16.56
C SER A 32 8.15 -22.30 -16.32
N ASN A 33 6.94 -22.50 -16.83
CA ASN A 33 6.08 -23.63 -16.46
C ASN A 33 5.68 -24.54 -17.65
N ALA A 34 5.98 -24.14 -18.88
CA ALA A 34 5.62 -24.88 -20.08
C ALA A 34 6.76 -24.92 -21.12
N LYS A 35 6.70 -25.87 -22.04
CA LYS A 35 7.55 -25.92 -23.24
C LYS A 35 6.71 -25.83 -24.51
N PRO A 36 7.22 -25.22 -25.59
CA PRO A 36 6.49 -25.16 -26.85
C PRO A 36 6.42 -26.54 -27.51
N CYS A 37 5.27 -26.84 -28.14
CA CYS A 37 5.16 -28.00 -29.03
C CYS A 37 6.20 -27.90 -30.14
N ALA A 38 6.94 -28.99 -30.40
CA ALA A 38 7.95 -29.08 -31.45
C ALA A 38 7.43 -28.62 -32.83
N ASN A 39 6.17 -28.95 -33.15
CA ASN A 39 5.53 -28.64 -34.43
C ASN A 39 4.80 -27.28 -34.42
N CYS A 40 3.72 -27.14 -33.64
CA CYS A 40 2.83 -25.96 -33.72
C CYS A 40 3.11 -24.86 -32.70
N LYS A 41 4.15 -25.02 -31.87
CA LYS A 41 4.60 -24.08 -30.82
C LYS A 41 3.59 -23.75 -29.72
N SER A 42 2.42 -24.40 -29.68
CA SER A 42 1.49 -24.24 -28.55
C SER A 42 2.16 -24.60 -27.22
N PRO A 43 1.98 -23.84 -26.14
CA PRO A 43 2.57 -24.15 -24.84
C PRO A 43 1.98 -25.46 -24.30
N ILE A 44 2.85 -26.34 -23.80
CA ILE A 44 2.50 -27.65 -23.24
C ILE A 44 3.16 -27.75 -21.86
N GLN A 45 2.36 -28.04 -20.84
CA GLN A 45 2.85 -28.38 -19.51
C GLN A 45 3.17 -29.89 -19.44
N LYS A 46 4.21 -30.27 -18.71
CA LYS A 46 4.59 -31.68 -18.57
C LYS A 46 3.49 -32.47 -17.83
N ASN A 47 3.14 -33.65 -18.33
CA ASN A 47 2.27 -34.59 -17.61
C ASN A 47 3.11 -35.64 -16.84
N GLU A 48 2.82 -35.83 -15.55
CA GLU A 48 3.10 -37.02 -14.71
C GLU A 48 4.46 -37.75 -14.90
N GLY A 49 5.52 -37.03 -15.32
CA GLY A 49 6.87 -37.57 -15.49
C GLY A 49 7.19 -38.23 -16.84
N CYS A 50 6.24 -38.32 -17.79
CA CYS A 50 6.51 -38.92 -19.10
C CYS A 50 7.33 -37.97 -19.99
N ASN A 51 8.34 -38.51 -20.70
CA ASN A 51 9.10 -37.74 -21.70
C ASN A 51 8.49 -37.84 -23.10
N HIS A 52 7.57 -38.78 -23.34
CA HIS A 52 6.78 -38.83 -24.55
C HIS A 52 5.58 -37.90 -24.42
N MET A 53 5.51 -36.90 -25.29
CA MET A 53 4.46 -35.90 -25.25
C MET A 53 3.71 -35.84 -26.55
N GLN A 54 2.38 -35.85 -26.46
CA GLN A 54 1.50 -35.61 -27.59
C GLN A 54 0.85 -34.23 -27.46
N CYS A 55 0.98 -33.39 -28.49
CA CYS A 55 0.37 -32.08 -28.50
C CYS A 55 -1.16 -32.18 -28.56
N ALA A 56 -1.88 -31.60 -27.60
CA ALA A 56 -3.34 -31.60 -27.61
C ALA A 56 -3.94 -30.91 -28.86
N LYS A 57 -3.26 -29.86 -29.38
CA LYS A 57 -3.70 -29.03 -30.51
C LYS A 57 -3.43 -29.69 -31.88
N CYS A 58 -2.20 -30.11 -32.15
CA CYS A 58 -1.81 -30.64 -33.47
C CYS A 58 -1.56 -32.16 -33.49
N LYS A 59 -1.76 -32.85 -32.36
CA LYS A 59 -1.56 -34.30 -32.18
C LYS A 59 -0.14 -34.81 -32.48
N TYR A 60 0.83 -33.91 -32.62
CA TYR A 60 2.23 -34.25 -32.85
C TYR A 60 2.89 -34.87 -31.63
N ASP A 61 3.55 -36.00 -31.82
CA ASP A 61 4.30 -36.76 -30.80
C ASP A 61 5.78 -36.35 -30.79
N PHE A 62 6.27 -35.92 -29.64
CA PHE A 62 7.63 -35.41 -29.47
C PHE A 62 8.21 -35.74 -28.09
N CYS A 63 9.54 -35.59 -27.97
CA CYS A 63 10.24 -35.77 -26.71
C CYS A 63 10.26 -34.47 -25.89
N TRP A 64 9.83 -34.52 -24.62
CA TRP A 64 9.82 -33.37 -23.70
C TRP A 64 11.22 -32.77 -23.45
N ILE A 65 12.26 -33.59 -23.52
CA ILE A 65 13.61 -33.18 -23.15
C ILE A 65 14.25 -32.39 -24.29
N CYS A 66 14.32 -32.98 -25.48
CA CYS A 66 15.00 -32.39 -26.64
C CYS A 66 14.07 -31.72 -27.66
N LEU A 67 12.75 -31.76 -27.45
CA LEU A 67 11.74 -31.15 -28.34
C LEU A 67 11.78 -31.63 -29.80
N GLU A 68 12.32 -32.83 -30.04
CA GLU A 68 12.38 -33.48 -31.35
C GLU A 68 11.29 -34.53 -31.53
N GLU A 69 11.06 -34.93 -32.78
CA GLU A 69 10.10 -35.97 -33.14
C GLU A 69 10.33 -37.26 -32.34
N TRP A 70 9.24 -37.83 -31.80
CA TRP A 70 9.34 -39.06 -31.01
C TRP A 70 9.89 -40.24 -31.82
N LYS A 71 9.53 -40.34 -33.11
CA LYS A 71 10.00 -41.42 -34.02
C LYS A 71 11.51 -41.47 -34.19
N LYS A 72 12.22 -40.35 -33.96
CA LYS A 72 13.69 -40.29 -33.99
C LYS A 72 14.33 -40.94 -32.75
N HIS A 73 13.54 -41.28 -31.74
CA HIS A 73 14.02 -41.97 -30.54
C HIS A 73 13.95 -43.49 -30.76
N SER A 74 15.07 -44.16 -30.53
CA SER A 74 15.19 -45.62 -30.59
C SER A 74 16.25 -46.10 -29.61
N SER A 75 16.57 -47.40 -29.61
CA SER A 75 17.64 -47.96 -28.78
C SER A 75 19.00 -47.27 -28.96
N SER A 76 19.28 -46.69 -30.13
CA SER A 76 20.55 -45.99 -30.43
C SER A 76 20.64 -44.57 -29.83
N THR A 77 19.54 -43.97 -29.38
CA THR A 77 19.49 -42.60 -28.83
C THR A 77 19.30 -42.57 -27.31
N GLY A 78 19.66 -43.66 -26.63
CA GLY A 78 19.45 -43.83 -25.18
C GLY A 78 18.21 -44.65 -24.80
N GLY A 79 17.44 -45.14 -25.79
CA GLY A 79 16.19 -45.86 -25.60
C GLY A 79 14.96 -44.94 -25.72
N TYR A 80 13.77 -45.54 -25.82
CA TYR A 80 12.53 -44.78 -26.01
C TYR A 80 12.24 -43.82 -24.86
N TYR A 81 12.57 -44.16 -23.60
CA TYR A 81 12.21 -43.35 -22.43
C TYR A 81 13.34 -42.49 -21.86
N ARG A 82 14.58 -42.64 -22.37
CA ARG A 82 15.77 -41.91 -21.92
C ARG A 82 16.40 -41.20 -23.12
N CYS A 83 16.32 -39.86 -23.13
CA CYS A 83 16.97 -39.05 -24.16
C CYS A 83 18.41 -38.73 -23.75
N THR A 84 19.39 -39.11 -24.58
CA THR A 84 20.83 -38.82 -24.34
C THR A 84 21.42 -37.85 -25.38
N ARG A 85 20.58 -37.17 -26.17
CA ARG A 85 21.00 -36.26 -27.25
C ARG A 85 21.51 -34.92 -26.72
N TYR A 86 22.63 -34.94 -26.03
CA TYR A 86 23.15 -33.83 -25.21
C TYR A 86 23.28 -32.50 -25.95
N GLU A 87 23.76 -32.48 -27.20
CA GLU A 87 23.88 -31.24 -28.00
C GLU A 87 22.52 -30.56 -28.23
N VAL A 88 21.49 -31.33 -28.57
CA VAL A 88 20.14 -30.82 -28.80
C VAL A 88 19.51 -30.35 -27.49
N ILE A 89 19.76 -31.09 -26.40
CA ILE A 89 19.28 -30.74 -25.07
C ILE A 89 19.89 -29.40 -24.65
N ASN A 90 21.21 -29.24 -24.77
CA ASN A 90 21.89 -28.00 -24.42
C ASN A 90 21.40 -26.82 -25.26
N GLN A 91 21.19 -27.00 -26.57
CA GLN A 91 20.64 -25.94 -27.44
C GLN A 91 19.23 -25.51 -27.00
N VAL A 92 18.36 -26.47 -26.70
CA VAL A 92 17.00 -26.19 -26.22
C VAL A 92 17.02 -25.52 -24.85
N GLU A 93 17.90 -25.94 -23.96
CA GLU A 93 18.07 -25.32 -22.64
C GLU A 93 18.60 -23.89 -22.75
N GLU A 94 19.61 -23.64 -23.59
CA GLU A 94 20.18 -22.31 -23.79
C GLU A 94 19.15 -21.34 -24.39
N GLN A 95 18.42 -21.77 -25.43
CA GLN A 95 17.34 -20.96 -26.01
C GLN A 95 16.23 -20.64 -25.00
N ASN A 96 15.85 -21.60 -24.16
CA ASN A 96 14.85 -21.35 -23.11
C ASN A 96 15.38 -20.39 -22.03
N LYS A 97 16.66 -20.49 -21.65
CA LYS A 97 17.29 -19.55 -20.71
C LYS A 97 17.28 -18.13 -21.28
N ASP A 98 17.74 -17.94 -22.51
CA ASP A 98 17.78 -16.62 -23.16
C ASP A 98 16.39 -15.98 -23.23
N MET A 99 15.38 -16.76 -23.66
CA MET A 99 13.99 -16.29 -23.71
C MET A 99 13.44 -15.94 -22.33
N THR A 100 13.77 -16.73 -21.30
CA THR A 100 13.33 -16.48 -19.91
C THR A 100 13.96 -15.20 -19.37
N VAL A 101 15.26 -15.00 -19.58
CA VAL A 101 15.99 -13.78 -19.18
C VAL A 101 15.42 -12.54 -19.88
N GLU A 102 15.09 -12.64 -21.17
CA GLU A 102 14.46 -11.52 -21.91
C GLU A 102 13.06 -11.19 -21.36
N ALA A 103 12.25 -12.21 -21.07
CA ALA A 103 10.92 -12.04 -20.49
C ALA A 103 10.97 -11.46 -19.07
N GLU A 104 11.90 -11.91 -18.23
CA GLU A 104 12.15 -11.35 -16.90
C GLU A 104 12.56 -9.88 -16.97
N LYS A 105 13.47 -9.53 -17.90
CA LYS A 105 13.90 -8.14 -18.14
C LYS A 105 12.72 -7.26 -18.57
N LYS A 106 11.88 -7.75 -19.49
CA LYS A 106 10.66 -7.05 -19.92
C LYS A 106 9.69 -6.85 -18.77
N HIS A 107 9.39 -7.90 -18.00
CA HIS A 107 8.49 -7.83 -16.85
C HIS A 107 9.00 -6.84 -15.80
N LYS A 108 10.30 -6.89 -15.47
CA LYS A 108 10.94 -5.92 -14.56
C LYS A 108 10.85 -4.48 -15.08
N GLY A 109 11.08 -4.27 -16.38
CA GLY A 109 10.92 -2.95 -17.00
C GLY A 109 9.50 -2.38 -16.85
N PHE A 110 8.47 -3.22 -17.01
CA PHE A 110 7.09 -2.79 -16.79
C PHE A 110 6.79 -2.51 -15.30
N GLN A 111 7.35 -3.26 -14.36
CA GLN A 111 7.23 -2.96 -12.92
C GLN A 111 7.85 -1.59 -12.57
N GLU A 112 9.01 -1.28 -13.13
CA GLU A 112 9.68 0.02 -12.95
C GLU A 112 8.85 1.16 -13.55
N LEU A 113 8.22 0.93 -14.71
CA LEU A 113 7.33 1.88 -15.37
C LEU A 113 6.05 2.15 -14.57
N ASP A 114 5.39 1.11 -14.07
CA ASP A 114 4.18 1.24 -13.23
C ASP A 114 4.49 2.02 -11.95
N ARG A 115 5.60 1.68 -11.29
CA ARG A 115 6.11 2.45 -10.16
C ARG A 115 6.31 3.91 -10.53
N PHE A 116 7.00 4.21 -11.64
CA PHE A 116 7.20 5.60 -12.07
C PHE A 116 5.86 6.32 -12.29
N MET A 117 4.90 5.68 -12.97
CA MET A 117 3.57 6.24 -13.23
C MET A 117 2.79 6.54 -11.95
N HIS A 118 2.90 5.70 -10.94
CA HIS A 118 2.30 5.92 -9.62
C HIS A 118 2.74 7.26 -9.01
N TYR A 119 4.03 7.54 -9.01
CA TYR A 119 4.60 8.78 -8.44
C TYR A 119 4.35 9.98 -9.35
N TYR A 120 4.50 9.81 -10.67
CA TYR A 120 4.29 10.88 -11.66
C TYR A 120 2.85 11.40 -11.65
N THR A 121 1.86 10.49 -11.64
CA THR A 121 0.44 10.86 -11.63
C THR A 121 0.09 11.69 -10.40
N ARG A 122 0.59 11.31 -9.22
CA ARG A 122 0.35 12.04 -7.97
C ARG A 122 1.09 13.38 -7.92
N PHE A 123 2.33 13.44 -8.40
CA PHE A 123 3.05 14.70 -8.61
C PHE A 123 2.25 15.67 -9.48
N LYS A 124 1.74 15.20 -10.63
CA LYS A 124 0.93 16.01 -11.55
C LYS A 124 -0.41 16.41 -10.94
N ASN A 125 -1.04 15.54 -10.15
CA ASN A 125 -2.29 15.84 -9.47
C ASN A 125 -2.13 16.98 -8.44
N HIS A 126 -1.05 16.94 -7.63
CA HIS A 126 -0.76 18.02 -6.68
C HIS A 126 -0.34 19.32 -7.37
N GLU A 127 0.40 19.26 -8.49
CA GLU A 127 0.67 20.43 -9.33
C GLU A 127 -0.62 21.06 -9.86
N HIS A 128 -1.56 20.25 -10.37
CA HIS A 128 -2.85 20.76 -10.85
C HIS A 128 -3.70 21.34 -9.71
N SER A 129 -3.75 20.66 -8.55
CA SER A 129 -4.48 21.13 -7.37
C SER A 129 -3.92 22.47 -6.87
N TYR A 130 -2.60 22.62 -6.83
CA TYR A 130 -1.94 23.89 -6.51
C TYR A 130 -2.39 25.02 -7.44
N GLN A 131 -2.44 24.79 -8.75
CA GLN A 131 -2.87 25.80 -9.73
C GLN A 131 -4.33 26.22 -9.55
N LEU A 132 -5.22 25.27 -9.20
CA LEU A 132 -6.62 25.56 -8.89
C LEU A 132 -6.73 26.38 -7.60
N GLU A 133 -6.05 25.96 -6.54
CA GLU A 133 -6.06 26.63 -5.24
C GLU A 133 -5.41 28.03 -5.30
N GLN A 134 -4.45 28.24 -6.20
CA GLN A 134 -3.83 29.55 -6.41
C GLN A 134 -4.85 30.58 -6.93
N ARG A 135 -5.81 30.14 -7.75
CA ARG A 135 -6.91 30.99 -8.22
C ARG A 135 -7.89 31.33 -7.10
N LEU A 136 -8.02 30.46 -6.09
CA LEU A 136 -8.88 30.70 -4.93
C LEU A 136 -8.38 31.83 -4.03
N LEU A 137 -7.11 32.22 -4.10
CA LEU A 137 -6.59 33.35 -3.32
C LEU A 137 -7.36 34.64 -3.63
N LYS A 138 -7.72 34.87 -4.90
CA LYS A 138 -8.54 36.01 -5.30
C LYS A 138 -9.95 35.91 -4.69
N THR A 139 -10.59 34.75 -4.83
CA THR A 139 -11.93 34.49 -4.27
C THR A 139 -11.96 34.55 -2.75
N ALA A 140 -10.87 34.18 -2.07
CA ALA A 140 -10.73 34.28 -0.62
C ALA A 140 -10.80 35.75 -0.18
N LYS A 141 -10.08 36.65 -0.86
CA LYS A 141 -10.13 38.09 -0.60
C LYS A 141 -11.53 38.66 -0.78
N ASP A 142 -12.22 38.30 -1.86
CA ASP A 142 -13.60 38.73 -2.10
C ASP A 142 -14.56 38.27 -0.99
N LYS A 143 -14.39 37.01 -0.53
CA LYS A 143 -15.17 36.45 0.59
C LYS A 143 -14.89 37.18 1.91
N MET A 144 -13.64 37.54 2.16
CA MET A 144 -13.24 38.30 3.35
C MET A 144 -13.84 39.69 3.35
N GLU A 145 -13.85 40.37 2.19
CA GLU A 145 -14.46 41.68 2.06
C GLU A 145 -15.97 41.63 2.31
N GLN A 146 -16.67 40.62 1.76
CA GLN A 146 -18.09 40.40 2.02
C GLN A 146 -18.38 40.15 3.51
N LEU A 147 -17.56 39.33 4.17
CA LEU A 147 -17.67 39.11 5.62
C LEU A 147 -17.43 40.40 6.41
N SER A 148 -16.41 41.18 6.06
CA SER A 148 -16.10 42.45 6.72
C SER A 148 -17.30 43.39 6.64
N ARG A 149 -17.87 43.58 5.43
CA ARG A 149 -19.05 44.43 5.22
C ARG A 149 -20.26 43.99 6.06
N ALA A 150 -20.48 42.67 6.19
CA ALA A 150 -21.57 42.12 6.99
C ALA A 150 -21.37 42.29 8.50
N LEU A 151 -20.13 42.42 8.96
CA LEU A 151 -19.76 42.49 10.38
C LEU A 151 -19.49 43.93 10.87
N SER A 152 -19.22 44.89 9.98
CA SER A 152 -18.94 46.30 10.28
C SER A 152 -20.04 47.08 11.03
N GLY A 153 -21.17 46.44 11.38
CA GLY A 153 -22.28 47.05 12.13
C GLY A 153 -22.47 46.53 13.56
N ARG A 154 -21.60 45.65 14.07
CA ARG A 154 -21.62 45.17 15.46
C ARG A 154 -20.45 45.78 16.24
N ASP A 155 -20.72 46.34 17.42
CA ASP A 155 -19.71 46.90 18.33
C ASP A 155 -18.60 45.87 18.60
N GLY A 156 -17.37 46.21 18.20
CA GLY A 156 -16.17 45.43 18.51
C GLY A 156 -15.18 45.27 17.36
N GLY A 157 -14.34 46.30 17.12
CA GLY A 157 -13.11 46.23 16.32
C GLY A 157 -13.27 45.81 14.84
N PRO A 158 -12.20 45.92 14.02
CA PRO A 158 -12.21 45.31 12.69
C PRO A 158 -12.33 43.78 12.84
N PRO A 159 -13.32 43.13 12.21
CA PRO A 159 -13.48 41.69 12.31
C PRO A 159 -12.26 40.97 11.70
N ASP A 160 -11.70 40.00 12.44
CA ASP A 160 -10.64 39.13 11.93
C ASP A 160 -11.18 38.25 10.79
N THR A 161 -10.91 38.70 9.58
CA THR A 161 -11.34 38.07 8.34
C THR A 161 -10.18 37.35 7.63
N THR A 162 -8.92 37.50 8.06
CA THR A 162 -7.76 36.97 7.32
C THR A 162 -7.67 35.45 7.31
N PHE A 163 -8.38 34.78 8.22
CA PHE A 163 -8.34 33.32 8.39
C PHE A 163 -8.60 32.50 7.11
N ILE A 164 -9.34 33.03 6.12
CA ILE A 164 -9.59 32.34 4.85
C ILE A 164 -8.38 32.46 3.94
N GLU A 165 -7.79 33.66 3.82
CA GLU A 165 -6.55 33.87 3.09
C GLU A 165 -5.42 33.06 3.71
N ASP A 166 -5.29 33.08 5.04
CA ASP A 166 -4.28 32.31 5.77
C ASP A 166 -4.40 30.80 5.51
N ALA A 167 -5.64 30.28 5.50
CA ALA A 167 -5.91 28.88 5.18
C ALA A 167 -5.54 28.51 3.74
N VAL A 168 -5.84 29.38 2.76
CA VAL A 168 -5.48 29.16 1.35
C VAL A 168 -3.96 29.24 1.16
N LEU A 169 -3.29 30.19 1.82
CA LEU A 169 -1.82 30.29 1.80
C LEU A 169 -1.17 29.03 2.40
N GLU A 170 -1.76 28.47 3.47
CA GLU A 170 -1.26 27.24 4.08
C GLU A 170 -1.46 26.01 3.18
N LEU A 171 -2.58 25.94 2.43
CA LEU A 171 -2.76 24.93 1.38
C LEU A 171 -1.69 25.02 0.31
N LEU A 172 -1.44 26.21 -0.24
CA LEU A 172 -0.44 26.41 -1.30
C LEU A 172 0.97 25.99 -0.86
N LYS A 173 1.36 26.36 0.36
CA LYS A 173 2.62 25.92 0.96
C LYS A 173 2.69 24.40 1.05
N THR A 174 1.62 23.76 1.52
CA THR A 174 1.59 22.32 1.74
C THR A 174 1.54 21.52 0.43
N ARG A 175 0.75 21.95 -0.55
CA ARG A 175 0.72 21.38 -1.91
C ARG A 175 2.09 21.43 -2.57
N SER A 176 2.86 22.49 -2.36
CA SER A 176 4.22 22.60 -2.88
C SER A 176 5.13 21.52 -2.29
N ILE A 177 4.99 21.25 -0.99
CA ILE A 177 5.73 20.17 -0.31
C ILE A 177 5.27 18.79 -0.79
N LEU A 178 3.96 18.53 -0.82
CA LEU A 178 3.38 17.26 -1.28
C LEU A 178 3.72 16.95 -2.74
N LYS A 179 3.70 17.96 -3.61
CA LYS A 179 4.16 17.81 -4.98
C LYS A 179 5.60 17.30 -5.00
N CYS A 180 6.51 17.93 -4.27
CA CYS A 180 7.93 17.57 -4.23
C CYS A 180 8.21 16.27 -3.44
N SER A 181 7.29 15.84 -2.56
CA SER A 181 7.46 14.62 -1.78
C SER A 181 7.35 13.36 -2.64
N TYR A 182 6.58 13.36 -3.73
CA TYR A 182 6.49 12.21 -4.64
C TYR A 182 7.81 11.91 -5.37
N PRO A 183 8.44 12.88 -6.06
CA PRO A 183 9.79 12.70 -6.59
C PRO A 183 10.80 12.21 -5.55
N TYR A 184 10.75 12.78 -4.34
CA TYR A 184 11.64 12.36 -3.25
C TYR A 184 11.38 10.90 -2.85
N GLY A 185 10.11 10.53 -2.62
CA GLY A 185 9.71 9.17 -2.26
C GLY A 185 10.01 8.12 -3.34
N PHE A 186 10.01 8.51 -4.61
CA PHE A 186 10.42 7.65 -5.73
C PHE A 186 11.89 7.21 -5.59
N PHE A 187 12.79 8.12 -5.21
CA PHE A 187 14.22 7.83 -5.05
C PHE A 187 14.60 7.23 -3.69
N LEU A 188 13.64 7.05 -2.77
CA LEU A 188 13.89 6.31 -1.52
C LEU A 188 14.08 4.82 -1.80
N GLU A 189 14.96 4.20 -1.00
CA GLU A 189 15.28 2.79 -1.07
C GLU A 189 14.05 1.91 -0.80
N ILE A 190 13.83 0.94 -1.68
CA ILE A 190 12.68 0.02 -1.64
C ILE A 190 12.79 -0.85 -0.37
N LYS A 191 11.66 -1.08 0.32
CA LYS A 191 11.59 -1.90 1.55
C LYS A 191 12.50 -1.40 2.69
N SER A 192 12.70 -0.08 2.79
CA SER A 192 13.38 0.53 3.93
C SER A 192 12.38 1.08 4.95
N THR A 193 12.70 0.98 6.25
CA THR A 193 11.90 1.59 7.33
C THR A 193 11.74 3.10 7.13
N LYS A 194 12.76 3.76 6.57
CA LYS A 194 12.70 5.17 6.20
C LYS A 194 11.60 5.43 5.17
N LYS A 195 11.45 4.57 4.15
CA LYS A 195 10.38 4.73 3.16
C LYS A 195 8.99 4.53 3.78
N GLU A 196 8.84 3.54 4.66
CA GLU A 196 7.56 3.28 5.34
C GLU A 196 7.13 4.46 6.23
N ILE A 197 8.03 4.98 7.06
CA ILE A 197 7.75 6.15 7.90
C ILE A 197 7.44 7.38 7.02
N PHE A 198 8.21 7.58 5.95
CA PHE A 198 7.97 8.68 5.01
C PHE A 198 6.56 8.61 4.40
N GLU A 199 6.15 7.44 3.91
CA GLU A 199 4.85 7.24 3.25
C GLU A 199 3.70 7.38 4.24
N LEU A 200 3.87 6.94 5.49
CA LEU A 200 2.89 7.16 6.55
C LEU A 200 2.71 8.67 6.83
N MET A 201 3.80 9.39 7.06
CA MET A 201 3.73 10.83 7.34
C MET A 201 3.25 11.64 6.12
N GLN A 202 3.58 11.20 4.90
CA GLN A 202 3.07 11.78 3.66
C GLN A 202 1.54 11.60 3.59
N THR A 203 1.04 10.40 3.86
CA THR A 203 -0.39 10.10 3.86
C THR A 203 -1.13 10.95 4.89
N ASP A 204 -0.59 11.08 6.10
CA ASP A 204 -1.16 11.95 7.14
C ASP A 204 -1.25 13.41 6.68
N LEU A 205 -0.18 13.93 6.08
CA LEU A 205 -0.12 15.29 5.55
C LEU A 205 -1.13 15.50 4.42
N GLU A 206 -1.29 14.51 3.53
CA GLU A 206 -2.29 14.56 2.44
C GLU A 206 -3.71 14.60 2.97
N MET A 207 -4.04 13.72 3.91
CA MET A 207 -5.38 13.66 4.50
C MET A 207 -5.79 15.00 5.10
N VAL A 208 -4.92 15.62 5.91
CA VAL A 208 -5.23 16.92 6.53
C VAL A 208 -5.27 18.05 5.49
N THR A 209 -4.47 17.97 4.41
CA THR A 209 -4.48 18.96 3.32
C THR A 209 -5.79 18.89 2.54
N GLU A 210 -6.27 17.71 2.17
CA GLU A 210 -7.55 17.55 1.48
C GLU A 210 -8.73 17.97 2.35
N ASP A 211 -8.68 17.66 3.65
CA ASP A 211 -9.68 18.06 4.63
C ASP A 211 -9.79 19.60 4.76
N LEU A 212 -8.66 20.32 4.69
CA LEU A 212 -8.63 21.79 4.64
C LEU A 212 -9.14 22.31 3.30
N ALA A 213 -8.70 21.72 2.18
CA ALA A 213 -9.14 22.10 0.83
C ALA A 213 -10.66 22.02 0.69
N GLN A 214 -11.29 20.94 1.17
CA GLN A 214 -12.75 20.78 1.15
C GLN A 214 -13.51 21.84 1.97
N LYS A 215 -12.88 22.42 3.00
CA LYS A 215 -13.48 23.47 3.83
C LYS A 215 -13.45 24.84 3.17
N VAL A 216 -12.40 25.14 2.39
CA VAL A 216 -12.17 26.47 1.80
C VAL A 216 -12.53 26.57 0.31
N ASN A 217 -12.51 25.47 -0.43
CA ASN A 217 -12.79 25.42 -1.88
C ASN A 217 -14.28 25.53 -2.24
N ARG A 218 -15.16 25.75 -1.25
CA ARG A 218 -16.60 25.90 -1.49
C ARG A 218 -16.92 27.28 -2.07
N PRO A 219 -17.90 27.42 -2.98
CA PRO A 219 -18.31 28.73 -3.52
C PRO A 219 -18.72 29.72 -2.42
N TYR A 220 -19.40 29.23 -1.39
CA TYR A 220 -19.87 30.03 -0.24
C TYR A 220 -19.27 29.51 1.07
N LEU A 221 -19.02 30.42 2.01
CA LEU A 221 -18.52 30.09 3.35
C LEU A 221 -19.62 29.39 4.15
N ARG A 222 -19.51 28.06 4.26
CA ARG A 222 -20.37 27.23 5.11
C ARG A 222 -19.68 26.72 6.37
N THR A 223 -18.36 26.71 6.36
CA THR A 223 -17.56 26.16 7.46
C THR A 223 -17.34 27.25 8.51
N PRO A 224 -17.63 27.01 9.80
CA PRO A 224 -17.37 27.98 10.87
C PRO A 224 -15.89 28.37 10.97
N ARG A 225 -15.62 29.64 11.31
CA ARG A 225 -14.26 30.22 11.47
C ARG A 225 -13.31 29.32 12.27
N HIS A 226 -13.71 28.90 13.46
CA HIS A 226 -12.86 28.07 14.34
C HIS A 226 -12.47 26.72 13.72
N LYS A 227 -13.31 26.13 12.85
CA LYS A 227 -13.00 24.86 12.18
C LYS A 227 -11.97 25.07 11.06
N ILE A 228 -12.05 26.18 10.33
CA ILE A 228 -11.06 26.54 9.29
C ILE A 228 -9.71 26.80 9.94
N ILE A 229 -9.68 27.62 11.00
CA ILE A 229 -8.44 27.93 11.73
C ILE A 229 -7.80 26.65 12.29
N ARG A 230 -8.57 25.79 12.98
CA ARG A 230 -8.04 24.52 13.50
C ARG A 230 -7.48 23.62 12.41
N ALA A 231 -8.16 23.50 11.27
CA ALA A 231 -7.68 22.70 10.15
C ALA A 231 -6.39 23.29 9.54
N ALA A 232 -6.31 24.62 9.38
CA ALA A 232 -5.11 25.30 8.90
C ALA A 232 -3.92 25.09 9.85
N CYS A 233 -4.11 25.26 11.17
CA CYS A 233 -3.07 24.99 12.16
C CYS A 233 -2.61 23.52 12.14
N LEU A 234 -3.53 22.57 11.98
CA LEU A 234 -3.20 21.15 11.90
C LEU A 234 -2.36 20.83 10.65
N VAL A 235 -2.73 21.38 9.50
CA VAL A 235 -1.96 21.25 8.25
C VAL A 235 -0.55 21.82 8.43
N GLN A 236 -0.45 23.01 9.02
CA GLN A 236 0.83 23.65 9.31
C GLN A 236 1.71 22.78 10.21
N GLN A 237 1.15 22.27 11.30
CA GLN A 237 1.85 21.39 12.24
C GLN A 237 2.34 20.13 11.52
N LYS A 238 1.46 19.44 10.78
CA LYS A 238 1.82 18.21 10.06
C LYS A 238 2.87 18.45 8.98
N ARG A 239 2.79 19.58 8.26
CA ARG A 239 3.80 20.00 7.28
C ARG A 239 5.17 20.19 7.95
N GLN A 240 5.22 20.83 9.11
CA GLN A 240 6.46 21.05 9.84
C GLN A 240 7.03 19.73 10.38
N GLU A 241 6.20 18.86 10.97
CA GLU A 241 6.59 17.53 11.42
C GLU A 241 7.18 16.70 10.26
N PHE A 242 6.50 16.70 9.11
CA PHE A 242 6.95 16.02 7.90
C PHE A 242 8.30 16.55 7.41
N LEU A 243 8.45 17.87 7.25
CA LEU A 243 9.71 18.48 6.80
C LEU A 243 10.84 18.24 7.78
N ALA A 244 10.58 18.32 9.08
CA ALA A 244 11.58 18.03 10.11
C ALA A 244 12.01 16.57 10.08
N SER A 245 11.06 15.65 9.85
CA SER A 245 11.37 14.22 9.68
C SER A 245 12.25 13.99 8.47
N VAL A 246 11.88 14.53 7.31
CA VAL A 246 12.66 14.44 6.07
C VAL A 246 14.06 15.04 6.24
N ALA A 247 14.18 16.22 6.86
CA ALA A 247 15.46 16.87 7.13
C ALA A 247 16.39 16.05 8.04
N ARG A 248 15.82 15.24 8.94
CA ARG A 248 16.55 14.28 9.77
C ARG A 248 16.81 12.93 9.08
N GLY A 249 16.41 12.76 7.83
CA GLY A 249 16.54 11.49 7.09
C GLY A 249 15.46 10.45 7.41
N VAL A 250 14.25 10.93 7.74
CA VAL A 250 13.00 10.20 8.09
C VAL A 250 12.82 9.75 9.58
N ALA A 251 13.78 10.15 10.45
CA ALA A 251 13.78 10.42 11.92
C ALA A 251 13.55 9.33 13.01
N PRO A 252 14.11 9.46 14.26
CA PRO A 252 15.13 10.39 14.82
C PRO A 252 16.45 9.71 15.31
N SER A 253 17.43 10.52 15.75
CA SER A 253 18.75 10.13 16.32
C SER A 253 18.73 9.46 17.69
N ASP A 254 17.57 9.18 18.27
CA ASP A 254 17.43 8.61 19.61
C ASP A 254 16.63 7.31 19.56
N SER A 255 17.27 6.22 19.17
CA SER A 255 17.19 5.07 20.06
C SER A 255 18.35 5.26 21.02
N PRO A 256 18.13 5.59 22.30
CA PRO A 256 19.09 5.13 23.30
C PRO A 256 19.26 3.64 23.00
N GLU A 257 20.48 3.12 23.02
CA GLU A 257 20.65 1.70 23.27
C GLU A 257 19.96 1.43 24.61
N ALA A 258 18.67 1.12 24.59
CA ALA A 258 18.02 0.54 25.73
C ALA A 258 18.88 -0.69 26.02
N PRO A 259 19.46 -0.81 27.23
CA PRO A 259 20.10 -2.06 27.60
C PRO A 259 19.05 -3.12 27.29
N ARG A 260 19.38 -4.10 26.46
CA ARG A 260 18.47 -5.21 26.16
C ARG A 260 18.11 -5.85 27.50
N ARG A 261 17.05 -5.38 28.14
CA ARG A 261 16.43 -6.10 29.24
C ARG A 261 15.86 -7.31 28.56
N SER A 262 16.50 -8.45 28.82
CA SER A 262 15.94 -9.75 28.52
C SER A 262 14.57 -9.79 29.18
N PHE A 263 13.51 -9.58 28.39
CA PHE A 263 12.17 -9.91 28.81
C PHE A 263 12.09 -11.43 28.78
N GLY A 264 12.34 -12.05 29.93
CA GLY A 264 11.81 -13.38 30.22
C GLY A 264 10.29 -13.31 30.04
N GLY A 265 9.76 -14.25 29.26
CA GLY A 265 8.40 -14.22 28.71
C GLY A 265 7.34 -13.63 29.64
N GLY A 266 6.68 -12.58 29.17
CA GLY A 266 5.60 -11.91 29.87
C GLY A 266 4.88 -10.96 28.92
N THR A 267 3.56 -10.99 28.98
CA THR A 267 2.58 -10.30 28.12
C THR A 267 2.82 -8.79 27.98
N TRP A 268 2.46 -8.24 26.81
CA TRP A 268 2.45 -6.80 26.51
C TRP A 268 1.78 -6.00 27.64
N ASP A 269 2.51 -5.00 28.14
CA ASP A 269 2.04 -4.11 29.21
C ASP A 269 0.91 -3.21 28.70
N TRP A 270 -0.18 -3.11 29.45
CA TRP A 270 -1.40 -2.39 29.07
C TRP A 270 -1.17 -0.87 28.99
N GLU A 271 -0.21 -0.34 29.77
CA GLU A 271 0.23 1.07 29.70
C GLU A 271 0.80 1.42 28.32
N TYR A 272 1.60 0.52 27.74
CA TYR A 272 2.23 0.74 26.44
C TYR A 272 1.20 0.74 25.29
N LEU A 273 0.07 0.08 25.49
CA LEU A 273 -1.05 0.05 24.55
C LEU A 273 -2.03 1.22 24.75
N GLY A 274 -1.73 2.14 25.67
CA GLY A 274 -2.49 3.37 25.90
C GLY A 274 -3.78 3.18 26.69
N PHE A 275 -3.93 2.07 27.44
CA PHE A 275 -5.05 1.85 28.34
C PHE A 275 -4.77 2.51 29.69
N ALA A 276 -5.80 3.08 30.32
CA ALA A 276 -5.68 3.79 31.58
C ALA A 276 -5.55 2.84 32.79
N SER A 277 -5.94 1.56 32.64
CA SER A 277 -5.78 0.54 33.66
C SER A 277 -5.73 -0.89 33.10
N PRO A 278 -5.23 -1.87 33.87
CA PRO A 278 -5.28 -3.29 33.49
C PRO A 278 -6.70 -3.82 33.26
N GLU A 279 -7.68 -3.31 34.02
CA GLU A 279 -9.09 -3.69 33.90
C GLU A 279 -9.67 -3.23 32.57
N GLU A 280 -9.32 -2.03 32.10
CA GLU A 280 -9.75 -1.51 30.80
C GLU A 280 -9.21 -2.37 29.65
N TYR A 281 -7.94 -2.80 29.75
CA TYR A 281 -7.35 -3.73 28.79
C TYR A 281 -8.00 -5.12 28.83
N ALA A 282 -8.31 -5.64 30.02
CA ALA A 282 -9.02 -6.90 30.19
C ALA A 282 -10.43 -6.86 29.58
N GLU A 283 -11.16 -5.76 29.78
CA GLU A 283 -12.48 -5.54 29.21
C GLU A 283 -12.43 -5.39 27.68
N PHE A 284 -11.41 -4.70 27.16
CA PHE A 284 -11.15 -4.62 25.72
C PHE A 284 -10.91 -6.01 25.11
N GLN A 285 -10.06 -6.83 25.75
CA GLN A 285 -9.78 -8.20 25.32
C GLN A 285 -11.01 -9.11 25.44
N TYR A 286 -11.85 -8.91 26.45
CA TYR A 286 -13.12 -9.62 26.61
C TYR A 286 -14.10 -9.26 25.50
N ARG A 287 -14.34 -7.96 25.25
CA ARG A 287 -15.22 -7.49 24.16
C ARG A 287 -14.75 -7.98 22.79
N ARG A 288 -13.45 -7.96 22.53
CA ARG A 288 -12.86 -8.48 21.29
C ARG A 288 -13.14 -9.97 21.10
N ARG A 289 -12.91 -10.80 22.13
CA ARG A 289 -13.19 -12.25 22.10
C ARG A 289 -14.68 -12.54 21.94
N HIS A 290 -15.55 -11.77 22.57
CA HIS A 290 -16.99 -11.93 22.46
C HIS A 290 -17.51 -11.60 21.06
N ARG A 291 -17.02 -10.51 20.46
CA ARG A 291 -17.35 -10.11 19.08
C ARG A 291 -16.88 -11.15 18.06
N ASP A 292 -15.68 -11.69 18.23
CA ASP A 292 -15.12 -12.71 17.35
C ASP A 292 -15.88 -14.04 17.45
N ARG A 293 -16.26 -14.46 18.67
CA ARG A 293 -17.16 -15.60 18.89
C ARG A 293 -18.54 -15.39 18.25
N GLN A 294 -19.13 -14.21 18.37
CA GLN A 294 -20.43 -13.91 17.78
C GLN A 294 -20.39 -13.91 16.24
N GLN A 295 -19.31 -13.39 15.64
CA GLN A 295 -19.10 -13.44 14.18
C GLN A 295 -18.87 -14.86 13.67
N ARG A 296 -18.11 -15.69 14.39
CA ARG A 296 -17.93 -17.11 14.05
C ARG A 296 -19.21 -17.94 14.19
N ARG A 297 -20.06 -17.65 15.19
CA ARG A 297 -21.40 -18.26 15.32
C ARG A 297 -22.32 -17.89 14.15
N GLN A 298 -22.29 -16.64 13.67
CA GLN A 298 -23.08 -16.21 12.50
C GLN A 298 -22.59 -16.83 11.18
N ARG A 299 -21.31 -17.19 11.07
CA ARG A 299 -20.74 -17.85 9.89
C ARG A 299 -20.93 -19.38 9.86
N GLY A 300 -21.48 -19.97 10.93
CA GLY A 300 -21.70 -21.41 11.03
C GLY A 300 -20.45 -22.22 11.36
N ASP A 301 -19.36 -21.58 11.79
CA ASP A 301 -18.06 -22.22 12.00
C ASP A 301 -17.93 -22.95 13.37
N ILE A 302 -18.94 -22.87 14.25
CA ILE A 302 -18.91 -23.45 15.61
C ILE A 302 -20.21 -24.21 15.90
N PRO A 303 -20.16 -25.53 16.23
CA PRO A 303 -21.33 -26.27 16.69
C PRO A 303 -21.88 -25.73 18.01
N HIS A 304 -23.20 -25.77 18.19
CA HIS A 304 -23.85 -25.39 19.45
C HIS A 304 -23.54 -26.42 20.53
N LEU A 305 -22.50 -26.16 21.32
CA LEU A 305 -22.29 -26.82 22.60
C LEU A 305 -22.67 -25.81 23.68
N ASP A 306 -23.72 -26.15 24.44
CA ASP A 306 -24.09 -25.46 25.68
C ASP A 306 -23.01 -25.77 26.72
N ASP A 307 -22.28 -24.74 27.17
CA ASP A 307 -21.28 -24.86 28.24
C ASP A 307 -21.71 -23.96 29.41
N PRO A 308 -21.85 -24.45 30.65
CA PRO A 308 -22.66 -23.86 31.71
C PRO A 308 -21.96 -22.76 32.52
N SER A 309 -20.95 -22.09 31.96
CA SER A 309 -20.13 -21.13 32.73
C SER A 309 -20.77 -19.74 32.89
N ASP A 310 -22.06 -19.57 32.58
CA ASP A 310 -22.81 -18.33 32.81
C ASP A 310 -23.64 -18.44 34.10
N SER A 311 -22.96 -18.74 35.21
CA SER A 311 -23.54 -18.60 36.54
C SER A 311 -22.41 -18.50 37.56
N THR A 312 -22.13 -17.27 38.00
CA THR A 312 -21.82 -16.92 39.41
C THR A 312 -21.36 -15.47 39.44
N LEU A 313 -22.28 -14.59 39.88
CA LEU A 313 -22.03 -13.50 40.82
C LEU A 313 -23.38 -12.79 41.08
N ALA A 314 -24.25 -13.49 41.79
CA ALA A 314 -25.34 -12.87 42.55
C ALA A 314 -25.50 -13.66 43.85
N ASP A 315 -25.46 -12.92 44.96
CA ASP A 315 -25.93 -13.22 46.30
C ASP A 315 -25.31 -14.40 47.07
N THR A 316 -24.46 -14.04 48.04
CA THR A 316 -24.40 -14.72 49.33
C THR A 316 -24.68 -13.69 50.43
N GLN A 317 -25.92 -13.65 50.88
CA GLN A 317 -26.33 -13.11 52.17
C GLN A 317 -26.95 -14.26 52.99
N GLU A 318 -26.80 -14.17 54.31
CA GLU A 318 -27.28 -15.04 55.40
C GLU A 318 -26.25 -16.04 55.95
N MET A 319 -25.62 -15.72 57.08
CA MET A 319 -26.13 -15.78 58.48
C MET A 319 -25.93 -17.17 59.10
N GLY A 320 -25.14 -17.23 60.16
CA GLY A 320 -24.97 -18.40 61.01
C GLY A 320 -23.89 -18.14 62.06
N GLY A 321 -24.31 -17.63 63.22
CA GLY A 321 -23.42 -17.10 64.25
C GLY A 321 -22.87 -18.09 65.27
N GLY A 322 -22.19 -17.51 66.26
CA GLY A 322 -22.16 -18.00 67.64
C GLY A 322 -20.78 -18.33 68.24
N LEU A 323 -20.44 -17.56 69.28
CA LEU A 323 -19.67 -17.92 70.50
C LEU A 323 -18.13 -18.03 70.33
N THR A 324 -17.22 -17.46 71.14
CA THR A 324 -17.14 -16.72 72.43
C THR A 324 -15.84 -15.87 72.34
N ASP A 325 -15.63 -14.73 73.01
CA ASP A 325 -15.67 -14.39 74.45
C ASP A 325 -16.14 -12.95 74.71
#